data_AF-A0A1V0B6B7-F1
#
_entry.id   AF-A0A1V0B6B7-F1
#
_cell.length_a   1.000
_cell.length_b   1.000
_cell.length_c   1.000
_cell.angle_alpha   90.00
_cell.angle_beta   90.00
_cell.angle_gamma   90.00
#
_symmetry.space_group_name_H-M   'P 1'
#
loop_
_entity.id
_entity.type
_entity.pdbx_description
1 polymer ?
#
loop_
_entity_poly.entity_id
_entity_poly.type
_entity_poly.pdbx_seq_one_letter_code
_entity_poly.pdbx_strand_id
1 'polypeptide(L)'
;MTTLRQTLYSLALLTALALLLWGQHQRSQAEQGRTALATAQLQAERQRTTRQATTINELETALQHERQAQTDLRVTHNQLRQRLSTSLHQIEDLKRENEELRQWADQPLPAAARRLRQRPAITGAADYQAWLSSRDALHPATSQPPD
;
A
#
# COMPACT_ATOMS: atom_id res chain seq x y z
N MET A 1 -75.21 67.92 -33.11
CA MET A 1 -73.78 68.15 -33.46
C MET A 1 -72.80 67.79 -32.33
N THR A 2 -73.26 67.50 -31.11
CA THR A 2 -72.41 67.23 -29.92
C THR A 2 -72.04 65.76 -29.72
N THR A 3 -72.89 64.82 -30.12
CA THR A 3 -72.65 63.36 -29.96
C THR A 3 -71.53 62.82 -30.84
N LEU A 4 -71.40 63.34 -32.07
CA LEU A 4 -70.40 62.92 -33.05
C LEU A 4 -68.96 63.26 -32.61
N ARG A 5 -68.77 64.37 -31.88
CA ARG A 5 -67.46 64.74 -31.33
C ARG A 5 -67.11 63.88 -30.11
N GLN A 6 -68.10 63.57 -29.27
CA GLN A 6 -67.89 62.72 -28.09
C GLN A 6 -67.52 61.28 -28.47
N THR A 7 -68.15 60.71 -29.51
CA THR A 7 -67.80 59.37 -29.99
C THR A 7 -66.39 59.31 -30.58
N LEU A 8 -65.95 60.39 -31.26
CA LEU A 8 -64.59 60.50 -31.78
C LEU A 8 -63.56 60.59 -30.65
N TYR A 9 -63.83 61.34 -29.58
CA TYR A 9 -62.93 61.41 -28.43
C TYR A 9 -62.88 60.09 -27.64
N SER A 10 -64.01 59.41 -27.45
CA SER A 10 -63.99 58.09 -26.80
C SER A 10 -63.22 57.06 -27.63
N LEU A 11 -63.35 57.09 -28.96
CA LEU A 11 -62.60 56.22 -29.83
C LEU A 11 -61.10 56.53 -29.78
N ALA A 12 -60.73 57.81 -29.81
CA ALA A 12 -59.34 58.25 -29.67
C ALA A 12 -58.73 57.88 -28.30
N LEU A 13 -59.53 57.96 -27.23
CA LEU A 13 -59.09 57.55 -25.88
C LEU A 13 -58.86 56.02 -25.82
N LEU A 14 -59.77 55.24 -26.41
CA LEU A 14 -59.64 53.78 -26.44
C LEU A 14 -58.43 53.33 -27.27
N THR A 15 -58.17 53.96 -28.42
CA THR A 15 -56.98 53.66 -29.22
C THR A 15 -55.70 54.08 -28.51
N ALA A 16 -55.69 55.22 -27.82
CA ALA A 16 -54.56 55.64 -26.99
C ALA A 16 -54.29 54.66 -25.84
N LEU A 17 -55.34 54.17 -25.17
CA LEU A 17 -55.21 53.15 -24.11
C LEU A 17 -54.68 51.82 -24.65
N ALA A 18 -55.17 51.37 -25.82
CA ALA A 18 -54.70 50.15 -26.45
C ALA A 18 -53.21 50.23 -26.82
N LEU A 19 -52.75 51.38 -27.34
CA LEU A 19 -51.34 51.61 -27.64
C LEU A 19 -50.47 51.66 -26.37
N LEU A 20 -50.97 52.24 -25.28
CA LEU A 20 -50.28 52.27 -23.99
C LEU A 20 -50.10 50.87 -23.41
N LEU A 21 -51.16 50.07 -23.41
CA LEU A 21 -51.14 48.68 -22.95
C LEU A 21 -50.20 47.83 -23.80
N TRP A 22 -50.23 47.99 -25.12
CA TRP A 22 -49.32 47.29 -26.01
C TRP A 22 -47.86 47.68 -25.77
N GLY A 23 -47.56 48.98 -25.62
CA GLY A 23 -46.22 49.47 -25.30
C GLY A 23 -45.68 48.93 -23.97
N GLN A 24 -46.53 48.82 -22.94
CA GLN A 24 -46.14 48.18 -21.68
C GLN A 24 -45.94 46.68 -21.82
N HIS A 25 -46.81 46.00 -22.58
CA HIS A 25 -46.68 44.57 -22.83
C HIS A 25 -45.36 44.25 -23.57
N GLN A 26 -44.99 45.06 -24.57
CA GLN A 26 -43.73 44.93 -25.31
C GLN A 26 -42.51 45.12 -24.41
N ARG A 27 -42.55 46.09 -23.49
CA ARG A 27 -41.47 46.35 -22.51
C ARG A 27 -41.33 45.20 -21.51
N SER A 28 -42.44 44.63 -21.05
CA SER A 28 -42.44 43.48 -20.13
C SER A 28 -41.79 42.25 -20.77
N GLN A 29 -42.09 41.98 -22.04
CA GLN A 29 -41.46 40.87 -22.77
C GLN A 29 -39.94 41.07 -22.95
N ALA A 30 -39.48 42.29 -23.19
CA ALA A 30 -38.05 42.59 -23.34
C ALA A 30 -37.26 42.39 -22.02
N GLU A 31 -37.85 42.77 -20.88
CA GLU A 31 -37.24 42.55 -19.56
C GLU A 31 -37.27 41.07 -19.12
N GLN A 32 -38.33 40.33 -19.45
CA GLN A 32 -38.39 38.88 -19.24
C GLN A 32 -37.28 38.15 -20.02
N GLY A 33 -37.00 38.55 -21.27
CA GLY A 33 -35.91 37.97 -22.04
C GLY A 33 -34.53 38.19 -21.40
N ARG A 34 -34.28 39.38 -20.84
CA ARG A 34 -33.02 39.70 -20.16
C ARG A 34 -32.83 38.89 -18.88
N THR A 35 -33.88 38.77 -18.07
CA THR A 35 -33.83 37.96 -16.83
C THR A 35 -33.66 36.47 -17.16
N ALA A 36 -34.35 35.95 -18.18
CA ALA A 36 -34.18 34.58 -18.63
C ALA A 36 -32.74 34.28 -19.08
N LEU A 37 -32.13 35.16 -19.87
CA LEU A 37 -30.73 35.01 -20.28
C LEU A 37 -29.77 35.07 -19.09
N ALA A 38 -29.96 36.00 -18.15
CA ALA A 38 -29.14 36.10 -16.95
C ALA A 38 -29.25 34.84 -16.07
N THR A 39 -30.47 34.29 -15.89
CA THR A 39 -30.67 33.05 -15.14
C THR A 39 -30.06 31.84 -15.84
N ALA A 40 -30.17 31.76 -17.18
CA ALA A 40 -29.55 30.70 -17.97
C ALA A 40 -28.01 30.74 -17.87
N GLN A 41 -27.41 31.94 -17.90
CA GLN A 41 -25.97 32.10 -17.69
C GLN A 41 -25.55 31.66 -16.29
N LEU A 42 -26.27 32.10 -15.25
CA LEU A 42 -25.99 31.69 -13.88
C LEU A 42 -26.10 30.17 -13.68
N GLN A 43 -27.11 29.55 -14.30
CA GLN A 43 -27.28 28.10 -14.27
C GLN A 43 -26.15 27.39 -15.02
N ALA A 44 -25.73 27.91 -16.18
CA ALA A 44 -24.62 27.35 -16.93
C ALA A 44 -23.30 27.41 -16.14
N GLU A 45 -23.02 28.52 -15.46
CA GLU A 45 -21.83 28.65 -14.60
C GLU A 45 -21.90 27.74 -13.36
N ARG A 46 -23.08 27.62 -12.74
CA ARG A 46 -23.28 26.66 -11.65
C ARG A 46 -23.07 25.23 -12.12
N GLN A 47 -23.61 24.84 -13.28
CA GLN A 47 -23.40 23.52 -13.85
C GLN A 47 -21.93 23.27 -14.18
N ARG A 48 -21.20 24.27 -14.71
CA ARG A 48 -19.75 24.18 -14.93
C ARG A 48 -19.00 23.94 -13.62
N THR A 49 -19.33 24.70 -12.58
CA THR A 49 -18.73 24.56 -11.25
C THR A 49 -19.01 23.19 -10.65
N THR A 50 -20.25 22.70 -10.72
CA THR A 50 -20.61 21.36 -10.25
C THR A 50 -19.85 20.27 -11.01
N ARG A 51 -19.75 20.38 -12.35
CA ARG A 51 -18.96 19.44 -13.17
C ARG A 51 -17.48 19.45 -12.79
N GLN A 52 -16.91 20.63 -12.58
CA GLN A 52 -15.53 20.74 -12.14
C GLN A 52 -15.33 20.12 -10.76
N ALA A 53 -16.24 20.37 -9.81
CA ALA A 53 -16.18 19.77 -8.48
C ALA A 53 -16.27 18.24 -8.54
N THR A 54 -17.16 17.68 -9.37
CA THR A 54 -17.24 16.22 -9.56
C THR A 54 -15.96 15.66 -10.17
N THR A 55 -15.41 16.31 -11.21
CA THR A 55 -14.15 15.86 -11.82
C THR A 55 -12.96 15.95 -10.85
N ILE A 56 -12.89 17.00 -10.02
CA ILE A 56 -11.85 17.12 -9.00
C ILE A 56 -11.96 15.97 -8.00
N ASN A 57 -13.16 15.66 -7.52
CA ASN A 57 -13.38 14.56 -6.58
C ASN A 57 -13.01 13.19 -7.19
N GLU A 58 -13.35 12.97 -8.46
CA GLU A 58 -12.94 11.77 -9.21
C GLU A 58 -11.42 11.66 -9.33
N LEU A 59 -10.74 12.76 -9.68
CA LEU A 59 -9.28 12.81 -9.77
C LEU A 59 -8.61 12.60 -8.41
N GLU A 60 -9.16 13.17 -7.34
CA GLU A 60 -8.66 12.99 -5.98
C GLU A 60 -8.79 11.52 -5.54
N THR A 61 -9.94 10.91 -5.81
CA THR A 61 -10.18 9.49 -5.53
C THR A 61 -9.22 8.60 -6.31
N ALA A 62 -9.01 8.88 -7.60
CA ALA A 62 -8.07 8.15 -8.43
C ALA A 62 -6.63 8.29 -7.93
N LEU A 63 -6.21 9.50 -7.56
CA LEU A 63 -4.88 9.76 -7.01
C LEU A 63 -4.68 9.06 -5.66
N GLN A 64 -5.71 9.03 -4.81
CA GLN A 64 -5.65 8.33 -3.53
C GLN A 64 -5.48 6.83 -3.72
N HIS A 65 -6.22 6.24 -4.66
CA HIS A 65 -6.07 4.83 -5.02
C HIS A 65 -4.67 4.52 -5.58
N GLU A 66 -4.14 5.39 -6.45
CA GLU A 66 -2.79 5.24 -6.97
C GLU A 66 -1.73 5.32 -5.86
N ARG A 67 -1.86 6.28 -4.93
CA ARG A 67 -0.94 6.41 -3.79
C ARG A 67 -0.99 5.21 -2.86
N GLN A 68 -2.17 4.64 -2.63
CA GLN A 68 -2.33 3.41 -1.86
C GLN A 68 -1.62 2.25 -2.57
N ALA A 69 -1.90 2.04 -3.85
CA ALA A 69 -1.24 1.00 -4.65
C ALA A 69 0.29 1.14 -4.68
N GLN A 70 0.82 2.38 -4.81
CA GLN A 70 2.26 2.63 -4.74
C GLN A 70 2.82 2.34 -3.35
N THR A 71 2.09 2.65 -2.28
CA THR A 71 2.51 2.37 -0.91
C THR A 71 2.57 0.87 -0.65
N ASP A 72 1.53 0.15 -1.06
CA ASP A 72 1.46 -1.30 -0.94
C ASP A 72 2.58 -1.98 -1.72
N LEU A 73 2.85 -1.53 -2.95
CA LEU A 73 3.96 -2.03 -3.76
C LEU A 73 5.31 -1.82 -3.06
N ARG A 74 5.54 -0.65 -2.46
CA ARG A 74 6.77 -0.36 -1.70
C ARG A 74 6.89 -1.25 -0.47
N VAL A 75 5.79 -1.47 0.26
CA VAL A 75 5.75 -2.36 1.42
C VAL A 75 6.08 -3.79 1.00
N THR A 76 5.42 -4.31 -0.04
CA THR A 76 5.69 -5.66 -0.55
C THR A 76 7.13 -5.80 -1.04
N HIS A 77 7.65 -4.82 -1.77
CA HIS A 77 9.04 -4.84 -2.23
C HIS A 77 10.03 -4.87 -1.06
N ASN A 78 9.81 -4.06 -0.02
CA ASN A 78 10.66 -4.06 1.17
C ASN A 78 10.57 -5.39 1.94
N GLN A 79 9.37 -5.96 2.07
CA GLN A 79 9.18 -7.27 2.69
C GLN A 79 9.89 -8.37 1.91
N LEU A 80 9.81 -8.37 0.57
CA LEU A 80 10.52 -9.32 -0.27
C LEU A 80 12.03 -9.18 -0.13
N ARG A 81 12.55 -7.95 -0.12
CA ARG A 81 13.97 -7.68 0.10
C ARG A 81 14.45 -8.17 1.46
N GLN A 82 13.66 -7.94 2.52
CA GLN A 82 13.99 -8.41 3.86
C GLN A 82 14.00 -9.95 3.93
N ARG A 83 12.99 -10.60 3.32
CA ARG A 83 12.94 -12.06 3.25
C ARG A 83 14.13 -12.63 2.48
N LEU A 84 14.48 -12.04 1.33
CA LEU A 84 15.65 -12.45 0.56
C LEU A 84 16.95 -12.33 1.36
N SER A 85 17.17 -11.21 2.05
CA SER A 85 18.34 -11.02 2.91
C SER A 85 18.38 -12.05 4.03
N THR A 86 17.24 -12.33 4.67
CA THR A 86 17.14 -13.34 5.74
C THR A 86 17.46 -14.73 5.21
N SER A 87 16.89 -15.10 4.05
CA SER A 87 17.14 -16.39 3.42
C SER A 87 18.60 -16.54 2.98
N LEU A 88 19.23 -15.49 2.48
CA LEU A 88 20.66 -15.51 2.10
C LEU A 88 21.55 -15.74 3.33
N HIS A 89 21.29 -15.03 4.43
CA HIS A 89 22.02 -15.26 5.69
C HIS A 89 21.84 -16.70 6.17
N GLN A 90 20.61 -17.21 6.15
CA GLN A 90 20.36 -18.58 6.58
C GLN A 90 21.05 -19.63 5.69
N ILE A 91 21.12 -19.41 4.37
CA ILE A 91 21.89 -20.27 3.46
C ILE A 91 23.39 -20.21 3.79
N GLU A 92 23.92 -19.02 4.08
CA GLU A 92 25.32 -18.84 4.43
C GLU A 92 25.67 -19.53 5.76
N ASP A 93 24.81 -19.38 6.77
CA ASP A 93 24.95 -20.05 8.07
C ASP A 93 24.92 -21.56 7.92
N LEU A 94 23.92 -22.11 7.19
CA LEU A 94 23.83 -23.54 6.91
C LEU A 94 25.05 -24.06 6.14
N LYS A 95 25.60 -23.28 5.22
CA LYS A 95 26.82 -23.63 4.50
C LYS A 95 28.03 -23.68 5.43
N ARG A 96 28.15 -22.73 6.36
CA ARG A 96 29.23 -22.69 7.35
C ARG A 96 29.14 -23.89 8.30
N GLU A 97 27.95 -24.17 8.84
CA GLU A 97 27.72 -25.34 9.70
C GLU A 97 28.06 -26.64 8.98
N ASN A 98 27.67 -26.79 7.71
CA ASN A 98 27.99 -28.00 6.94
C ASN A 98 29.50 -28.18 6.77
N GLU A 99 30.22 -27.09 6.48
CA GLU A 99 31.68 -27.11 6.35
C GLU A 99 32.36 -27.44 7.69
N GLU A 100 31.91 -26.85 8.80
CA GLU A 100 32.40 -27.18 10.15
C GLU A 100 32.17 -28.66 10.50
N LEU A 101 30.99 -29.21 10.16
CA LEU A 101 30.68 -30.64 10.36
C LEU A 101 31.57 -31.54 9.51
N ARG A 102 31.85 -31.16 8.25
CA ARG A 102 32.79 -31.90 7.39
C ARG A 102 34.19 -31.88 7.96
N GLN A 103 34.68 -30.73 8.39
CA GLN A 103 35.99 -30.60 9.03
C GLN A 103 36.08 -31.43 10.32
N TRP A 104 35.03 -31.43 11.14
CA TRP A 104 34.96 -32.28 12.33
C TRP A 104 34.99 -33.78 11.99
N ALA A 105 34.29 -34.21 10.94
CA ALA A 105 34.25 -35.59 10.50
C ALA A 105 35.58 -36.06 9.89
N ASP A 106 36.29 -35.17 9.19
CA ASP A 106 37.60 -35.43 8.61
C ASP A 106 38.74 -35.43 9.65
N GLN A 107 38.50 -34.86 10.85
CA GLN A 107 39.45 -34.86 11.94
C GLN A 107 39.74 -36.30 12.44
N PRO A 108 41.01 -36.74 12.51
CA PRO A 108 41.32 -38.10 12.91
C PRO A 108 40.90 -38.37 14.36
N LEU A 109 40.24 -39.52 14.60
CA LEU A 109 39.73 -39.87 15.93
C LEU A 109 40.84 -39.74 17.02
N PRO A 110 40.51 -39.15 18.18
CA PRO A 110 41.44 -39.00 19.30
C PRO A 110 42.08 -40.33 19.66
N ALA A 111 43.35 -40.31 20.09
CA ALA A 111 44.09 -41.51 20.44
C ALA A 111 43.38 -42.39 21.48
N ALA A 112 42.60 -41.78 22.39
CA ALA A 112 41.74 -42.49 23.34
C ALA A 112 40.68 -43.36 22.66
N ALA A 113 39.96 -42.83 21.66
CA ALA A 113 38.95 -43.58 20.91
C ALA A 113 39.58 -44.67 20.01
N ARG A 114 40.75 -44.40 19.42
CA ARG A 114 41.51 -45.41 18.67
C ARG A 114 41.98 -46.57 19.57
N ARG A 115 42.43 -46.29 20.79
CA ARG A 115 42.81 -47.29 21.80
C ARG A 115 41.64 -48.11 22.33
N LEU A 116 40.41 -47.61 22.26
CA LEU A 116 39.21 -48.38 22.57
C LEU A 116 38.85 -49.34 21.44
N ARG A 117 39.00 -48.91 20.18
CA ARG A 117 38.74 -49.75 19.00
C ARG A 117 39.81 -50.82 18.77
N GLN A 118 41.06 -50.55 19.16
CA GLN A 118 42.11 -51.56 19.26
C GLN A 118 41.86 -52.43 20.50
N ARG A 119 40.83 -53.27 20.43
CA ARG A 119 40.53 -54.26 21.45
C ARG A 119 41.48 -55.45 21.24
N PRO A 120 42.36 -55.79 22.20
CA PRO A 120 43.07 -57.06 22.14
C PRO A 120 42.06 -58.22 22.17
N ALA A 121 42.42 -59.38 21.64
CA ALA A 121 41.57 -60.57 21.73
C ALA A 121 41.44 -60.99 23.20
N ILE A 122 40.40 -60.52 23.88
CA ILE A 122 40.08 -60.89 25.26
C ILE A 122 39.32 -62.20 25.19
N THR A 123 39.97 -63.28 25.60
CA THR A 123 39.48 -64.67 25.46
C THR A 123 38.90 -65.21 26.77
N GLY A 124 38.37 -64.33 27.63
CA GLY A 124 37.78 -64.75 28.91
C GLY A 124 37.44 -63.59 29.85
N ALA A 125 36.59 -63.86 30.84
CA ALA A 125 36.11 -62.88 31.81
C ALA A 125 37.23 -62.38 32.77
N ALA A 126 38.18 -63.24 33.13
CA ALA A 126 39.33 -62.88 33.97
C ALA A 126 40.28 -61.90 33.24
N ASP A 127 40.55 -62.13 31.95
CA ASP A 127 41.35 -61.25 31.11
C ASP A 127 40.68 -59.88 30.91
N TYR A 128 39.34 -59.86 30.88
CA TYR A 128 38.57 -58.62 30.81
C TYR A 128 38.72 -57.78 32.09
N GLN A 129 38.65 -58.41 33.27
CA GLN A 129 38.82 -57.75 34.56
C GLN A 129 40.24 -57.21 34.75
N ALA A 130 41.27 -57.98 34.36
CA ALA A 130 42.67 -57.54 34.41
C ALA A 130 42.93 -56.34 33.48
N TRP A 131 42.35 -56.35 32.27
CA TRP A 131 42.49 -55.25 31.32
C TRP A 131 41.82 -53.96 31.81
N LEU A 132 40.62 -54.03 32.40
CA LEU A 132 39.96 -52.86 33.02
C LEU A 132 40.78 -52.30 34.19
N SER A 133 41.28 -53.17 35.05
CA SER A 133 42.05 -52.78 36.25
C SER A 133 43.39 -52.10 35.91
N SER A 134 43.98 -52.41 34.75
CA SER A 134 45.20 -51.73 34.25
C SER A 134 44.95 -50.35 33.64
N ARG A 135 43.69 -50.01 33.31
CA ARG A 135 43.31 -48.80 32.56
C ARG A 135 42.91 -47.60 33.43
N ASP A 136 42.75 -47.74 34.74
CA ASP A 136 42.34 -46.65 35.67
C ASP A 136 43.43 -45.60 35.95
N ALA A 137 44.59 -45.69 35.29
CA ALA A 137 45.58 -44.60 35.30
C ALA A 137 45.19 -43.49 34.30
N LEU A 138 44.05 -42.84 34.53
CA LEU A 138 43.70 -41.58 33.86
C LEU A 138 44.62 -40.47 34.41
N HIS A 139 45.59 -40.02 33.62
CA HIS A 139 46.31 -38.79 33.91
C HIS A 139 45.34 -37.60 33.84
N PRO A 140 45.39 -36.62 34.78
CA PRO A 140 44.52 -35.47 34.74
C PRO A 140 44.76 -34.64 33.47
N ALA A 141 43.67 -34.29 32.79
CA ALA A 141 43.68 -33.37 31.66
C ALA A 141 44.20 -32.01 32.13
N THR A 142 45.47 -31.72 31.86
CA THR A 142 46.03 -30.40 32.10
C THR A 142 45.91 -29.60 30.81
N SER A 143 44.96 -28.69 30.76
CA SER A 143 44.96 -27.55 29.83
C SER A 143 44.22 -26.40 30.50
N GLN A 144 44.95 -25.72 31.39
CA GLN A 144 44.63 -24.40 31.94
C GLN A 144 44.73 -23.37 30.79
N PRO A 145 43.76 -22.46 30.59
CA PRO A 145 43.88 -21.38 29.61
C PRO A 145 44.80 -20.27 30.15
N PRO A 146 45.60 -19.60 29.30
CA PRO A 146 46.33 -18.40 29.68
C PRO A 146 45.43 -17.15 29.62
N ASP A 147 45.72 -16.21 30.53
CA ASP A 147 45.17 -14.86 30.59
C ASP A 147 45.47 -14.03 29.32
#